data_AF-A0A2H9MVM1-F1
#
_entry.id   AF-A0A2H9MVM1-F1
#
_cell.length_a   1.000
_cell.length_b   1.000
_cell.length_c   1.000
_cell.angle_alpha   90.00
_cell.angle_beta   90.00
_cell.angle_gamma   90.00
#
_symmetry.space_group_name_H-M   'P 1'
#
loop_
_entity.id
_entity.type
_entity.pdbx_description
1 polymer ?
#
loop_
_entity_poly.entity_id
_entity_poly.type
_entity_poly.pdbx_seq_one_letter_code
_entity_poly.pdbx_strand_id
1 'polypeptide(L)'
;MMAADSSATIQENKGEPPKMPDKKKTKFDIVIIGAGPSGYTAGIYCSRAGYDTLILSGILPGGQLVNTTEVENYPGFEKGIMGPDLMIEMRKQTQRMGTTIIDDEAVDVDFRHKPFKVLTASEEYEGRAVIIATGANPRKIGAAGEQTFAGKGVSYCATCDGPFFRNQEIVVVGGGDSAIEEATFLTKFATTVHLVHRRDELRASKIMQERALNNNKIKFHWN
;
A
#
# COMPACT_ATOMS: atom_id res chain seq x y z
N MET A 1 -50.38 13.72 -63.31
CA MET A 1 -49.90 12.41 -63.79
C MET A 1 -48.38 12.46 -63.74
N MET A 2 -47.77 11.88 -62.68
CA MET A 2 -46.98 10.63 -62.73
C MET A 2 -45.84 10.72 -63.76
N ALA A 3 -44.56 10.60 -63.40
CA ALA A 3 -43.99 9.54 -62.59
C ALA A 3 -42.83 10.02 -61.68
N ALA A 4 -42.77 9.44 -60.48
CA ALA A 4 -41.64 9.53 -59.57
C ALA A 4 -40.64 8.42 -59.91
N ASP A 5 -39.36 8.78 -59.93
CA ASP A 5 -38.26 7.85 -60.13
C ASP A 5 -38.02 7.05 -58.84
N SER A 6 -38.00 5.73 -58.98
CA SER A 6 -37.93 4.77 -57.89
C SER A 6 -36.51 4.26 -57.75
N SER A 7 -35.77 4.74 -56.74
CA SER A 7 -34.65 3.99 -56.16
C SER A 7 -34.21 4.58 -54.81
N ALA A 8 -34.79 4.06 -53.74
CA ALA A 8 -34.17 4.09 -52.42
C ALA A 8 -34.54 2.77 -51.71
N THR A 9 -33.66 1.80 -51.82
CA THR A 9 -33.77 0.52 -51.14
C THR A 9 -33.64 0.75 -49.63
N ILE A 10 -34.71 0.46 -48.87
CA ILE A 10 -34.65 0.44 -47.42
C ILE A 10 -33.85 -0.80 -47.02
N GLN A 11 -32.64 -0.60 -46.48
CA GLN A 11 -31.94 -1.66 -45.76
C GLN A 11 -32.68 -1.90 -44.45
N GLU A 12 -33.38 -3.03 -44.35
CA GLU A 12 -33.84 -3.56 -43.08
C GLU A 12 -32.62 -3.93 -42.23
N ASN A 13 -32.23 -3.04 -41.31
CA ASN A 13 -31.37 -3.40 -40.21
C ASN A 13 -32.11 -4.41 -39.33
N LYS A 14 -31.84 -5.70 -39.52
CA LYS A 14 -32.10 -6.73 -38.51
C LYS A 14 -31.17 -6.45 -37.33
N GLY A 15 -31.58 -5.51 -36.48
CA GLY A 15 -30.88 -5.18 -35.26
C GLY A 15 -30.78 -6.43 -34.39
N GLU A 16 -29.56 -6.88 -34.14
CA GLU A 16 -29.31 -7.82 -33.05
C GLU A 16 -29.92 -7.25 -31.76
N PRO A 17 -30.57 -8.08 -30.93
CA PRO A 17 -31.05 -7.61 -29.64
C PRO A 17 -29.89 -7.01 -28.86
N PRO A 18 -30.12 -5.95 -28.07
CA PRO A 18 -29.07 -5.31 -27.28
C PRO A 18 -28.39 -6.39 -26.43
N LYS A 19 -27.07 -6.54 -26.64
CA LYS A 19 -26.24 -7.47 -25.87
C LYS A 19 -26.46 -7.16 -24.39
N MET A 20 -27.06 -8.09 -23.66
CA MET A 20 -27.12 -7.96 -22.20
C MET A 20 -25.68 -7.82 -21.70
N PRO A 21 -25.39 -6.88 -20.80
CA PRO A 21 -24.04 -6.73 -20.27
C PRO A 21 -23.60 -8.05 -19.66
N ASP A 22 -22.42 -8.53 -20.05
CA ASP A 22 -21.87 -9.78 -19.54
C ASP A 22 -21.89 -9.76 -18.01
N LYS A 23 -22.40 -10.83 -17.40
CA LYS A 23 -22.53 -10.96 -15.95
C LYS A 23 -21.15 -10.78 -15.32
N LYS A 24 -20.95 -9.70 -14.56
CA LYS A 24 -19.67 -9.39 -13.90
C LYS A 24 -19.21 -10.60 -13.09
N LYS A 25 -17.96 -11.02 -13.29
CA LYS A 25 -17.38 -12.18 -12.60
C LYS A 25 -17.18 -11.85 -11.12
N THR A 26 -17.83 -12.62 -10.25
CA THR A 26 -17.79 -12.42 -8.78
C THR A 26 -17.18 -13.58 -8.01
N LYS A 27 -16.82 -14.69 -8.68
CA LYS A 27 -16.23 -15.87 -8.03
C LYS A 27 -14.79 -16.07 -8.50
N PHE A 28 -13.89 -16.27 -7.54
CA PHE A 28 -12.46 -16.46 -7.75
C PHE A 28 -11.95 -17.61 -6.88
N ASP A 29 -10.81 -18.21 -7.25
CA ASP A 29 -10.14 -19.15 -6.35
C ASP A 29 -9.54 -18.40 -5.15
N ILE A 30 -8.93 -17.25 -5.42
CA ILE A 30 -8.21 -16.44 -4.42
C ILE A 30 -8.64 -14.98 -4.53
N VAL A 31 -9.04 -14.39 -3.40
CA VAL A 31 -9.27 -12.94 -3.27
C VAL A 31 -8.19 -12.34 -2.38
N ILE A 32 -7.46 -11.35 -2.90
CA ILE A 32 -6.39 -10.64 -2.21
C ILE A 32 -6.92 -9.25 -1.86
N ILE A 33 -6.84 -8.87 -0.60
CA ILE A 33 -7.31 -7.56 -0.12
C ILE A 33 -6.10 -6.67 0.13
N GLY A 34 -5.91 -5.67 -0.72
CA GLY A 34 -4.81 -4.72 -0.67
C GLY A 34 -3.85 -4.84 -1.85
N ALA A 35 -3.45 -3.69 -2.40
CA ALA A 35 -2.61 -3.57 -3.58
C ALA A 35 -1.29 -2.82 -3.29
N GLY A 36 -0.62 -3.18 -2.19
CA GLY A 36 0.79 -2.84 -1.97
C GLY A 36 1.73 -3.89 -2.59
N PRO A 37 3.04 -3.83 -2.28
CA PRO A 37 4.01 -4.83 -2.75
C PRO A 37 3.59 -6.27 -2.42
N SER A 38 3.11 -6.51 -1.20
CA SER A 38 2.65 -7.83 -0.75
C SER A 38 1.49 -8.37 -1.60
N GLY A 39 0.49 -7.52 -1.86
CA GLY A 39 -0.69 -7.89 -2.64
C GLY A 39 -0.36 -8.18 -4.10
N TYR A 40 0.45 -7.32 -4.73
CA TYR A 40 0.90 -7.53 -6.10
C TYR A 40 1.79 -8.77 -6.24
N THR A 41 2.74 -8.97 -5.34
CA THR A 41 3.57 -10.20 -5.34
C THR A 41 2.70 -11.44 -5.15
N ALA A 42 1.74 -11.43 -4.22
CA ALA A 42 0.81 -12.54 -4.04
C ALA A 42 -0.01 -12.81 -5.32
N GLY A 43 -0.53 -11.77 -5.98
CA GLY A 43 -1.25 -11.88 -7.25
C GLY A 43 -0.43 -12.53 -8.35
N ILE A 44 0.82 -12.04 -8.54
CA ILE A 44 1.78 -12.59 -9.50
C ILE A 44 1.94 -14.10 -9.29
N TYR A 45 2.18 -14.55 -8.06
CA TYR A 45 2.42 -15.96 -7.79
C TYR A 45 1.16 -16.82 -7.89
N CYS A 46 0.01 -16.33 -7.42
CA CYS A 46 -1.26 -17.04 -7.49
C CYS A 46 -1.69 -17.27 -8.94
N SER A 47 -1.65 -16.23 -9.78
CA SER A 47 -2.01 -16.36 -11.21
C SER A 47 -1.01 -17.20 -11.98
N ARG A 48 0.29 -17.12 -11.66
CA ARG A 48 1.31 -18.02 -12.24
C ARG A 48 1.09 -19.49 -11.89
N ALA A 49 0.49 -19.79 -10.75
CA ALA A 49 0.12 -21.15 -10.35
C ALA A 49 -1.19 -21.63 -11.01
N GLY A 50 -1.82 -20.81 -11.86
CA GLY A 50 -3.06 -21.15 -12.56
C GLY A 50 -4.33 -20.87 -11.76
N TYR A 51 -4.25 -20.19 -10.61
CA TYR A 51 -5.44 -19.80 -9.86
C TYR A 51 -6.09 -18.56 -10.43
N ASP A 52 -7.41 -18.61 -10.50
CA ASP A 52 -8.21 -17.44 -10.81
C ASP A 52 -8.18 -16.46 -9.63
N THR A 53 -7.47 -15.35 -9.81
CA THR A 53 -7.06 -14.48 -8.70
C THR A 53 -7.61 -13.06 -8.89
N LEU A 54 -8.24 -12.55 -7.84
CA LEU A 54 -8.68 -11.16 -7.72
C LEU A 54 -7.82 -10.41 -6.71
N ILE A 55 -7.39 -9.19 -7.03
CA ILE A 55 -6.94 -8.19 -6.07
C ILE A 55 -8.00 -7.10 -5.97
N LEU A 56 -8.47 -6.83 -4.75
CA LEU A 56 -9.22 -5.64 -4.38
C LEU A 56 -8.22 -4.57 -3.92
N SER A 57 -8.05 -3.54 -4.74
CA SER A 57 -6.92 -2.63 -4.60
C SER A 57 -7.14 -1.50 -3.58
N GLY A 58 -8.39 -1.22 -3.23
CA GLY A 58 -8.80 -0.02 -2.50
C GLY A 58 -8.88 1.21 -3.40
N ILE A 59 -9.21 2.35 -2.79
CA ILE A 59 -9.37 3.63 -3.50
C ILE A 59 -8.03 4.16 -4.02
N LEU A 60 -6.93 3.91 -3.29
CA LEU A 60 -5.59 4.37 -3.62
C LEU A 60 -4.64 3.18 -3.75
N PRO A 61 -4.52 2.56 -4.95
CA PRO A 61 -3.65 1.41 -5.17
C PRO A 61 -2.16 1.79 -5.06
N GLY A 62 -1.33 0.83 -4.62
CA GLY A 62 0.12 0.99 -4.46
C GLY A 62 0.60 1.07 -3.00
N GLY A 63 -0.30 1.21 -2.03
CA GLY A 63 0.04 1.20 -0.60
C GLY A 63 0.94 2.38 -0.20
N GLN A 64 1.76 2.22 0.85
CA GLN A 64 2.58 3.32 1.39
C GLN A 64 3.61 3.88 0.41
N LEU A 65 4.08 3.07 -0.55
CA LEU A 65 5.15 3.49 -1.47
C LEU A 65 4.71 4.59 -2.44
N VAL A 66 3.42 4.79 -2.69
CA VAL A 66 2.97 5.92 -3.52
C VAL A 66 3.19 7.28 -2.86
N ASN A 67 3.40 7.29 -1.55
CA ASN A 67 3.63 8.50 -0.77
C ASN A 67 5.11 8.76 -0.48
N THR A 68 6.02 7.88 -0.95
CA THR A 68 7.47 8.12 -0.85
C THR A 68 8.03 8.66 -2.15
N THR A 69 9.17 9.33 -2.07
CA THR A 69 9.94 9.77 -3.24
C THR A 69 10.77 8.61 -3.76
N GLU A 70 12.04 8.50 -3.34
CA GLU A 70 13.00 7.54 -3.86
C GLU A 70 13.08 6.29 -2.98
N VAL A 71 13.15 5.13 -3.62
CA VAL A 71 13.33 3.82 -2.98
C VAL A 71 14.68 3.26 -3.42
N GLU A 72 15.66 3.29 -2.51
CA GLU A 72 17.04 2.83 -2.77
C GLU A 72 17.29 1.39 -2.29
N ASN A 73 16.36 0.82 -1.53
CA ASN A 73 16.55 -0.45 -0.82
C ASN A 73 15.67 -1.60 -1.35
N TYR A 74 15.02 -1.42 -2.50
CA TYR A 74 14.28 -2.49 -3.18
C TYR A 74 15.18 -3.13 -4.27
N PRO A 75 15.52 -4.43 -4.15
CA PRO A 75 16.48 -5.07 -5.04
C PRO A 75 15.98 -5.12 -6.49
N GLY A 76 16.90 -4.94 -7.44
CA GLY A 76 16.62 -4.87 -8.87
C GLY A 76 16.65 -3.46 -9.46
N PHE A 77 16.74 -2.43 -8.62
CA PHE A 77 16.86 -1.02 -9.02
C PHE A 77 18.16 -0.42 -8.49
N GLU A 78 19.27 -0.69 -9.18
CA GLU A 78 20.63 -0.25 -8.76
C GLU A 78 20.72 1.26 -8.48
N LYS A 79 20.00 2.06 -9.28
CA LYS A 79 20.00 3.53 -9.19
C LYS A 79 18.81 4.09 -8.38
N GLY A 80 18.14 3.22 -7.62
CA GLY A 80 16.85 3.56 -7.01
C GLY A 80 15.71 3.67 -8.01
N ILE A 81 14.50 3.87 -7.49
CA ILE A 81 13.28 4.09 -8.26
C ILE A 81 12.30 4.94 -7.45
N MET A 82 11.49 5.75 -8.12
CA MET A 82 10.40 6.46 -7.45
C MET A 82 9.36 5.46 -6.92
N GLY A 83 8.89 5.65 -5.70
CA GLY A 83 7.89 4.78 -5.07
C GLY A 83 6.61 4.58 -5.91
N PRO A 84 6.00 5.63 -6.48
CA PRO A 84 4.89 5.51 -7.43
C PRO A 84 5.23 4.67 -8.67
N ASP A 85 6.41 4.86 -9.26
CA ASP A 85 6.83 4.15 -10.47
C ASP A 85 7.03 2.65 -10.18
N LEU A 86 7.61 2.31 -9.04
CA LEU A 86 7.73 0.91 -8.59
C LEU A 86 6.35 0.25 -8.48
N MET A 87 5.35 0.94 -7.91
CA MET A 87 3.99 0.40 -7.77
C MET A 87 3.27 0.26 -9.11
N ILE A 88 3.49 1.19 -10.04
CA ILE A 88 2.98 1.08 -11.41
C ILE A 88 3.56 -0.17 -12.09
N GLU A 89 4.87 -0.41 -11.99
CA GLU A 89 5.51 -1.58 -12.59
C GLU A 89 5.03 -2.90 -11.95
N MET A 90 4.88 -2.95 -10.62
CA MET A 90 4.31 -4.12 -9.94
C MET A 90 2.86 -4.39 -10.38
N ARG A 91 2.02 -3.35 -10.51
CA ARG A 91 0.64 -3.48 -11.00
C ARG A 91 0.61 -4.04 -12.42
N LYS A 92 1.41 -3.49 -13.34
CA LYS A 92 1.52 -3.97 -14.73
C LYS A 92 1.99 -5.42 -14.78
N GLN A 93 3.00 -5.79 -14.00
CA GLN A 93 3.48 -7.17 -13.93
C GLN A 93 2.39 -8.12 -13.44
N THR A 94 1.63 -7.72 -12.43
CA THR A 94 0.51 -8.51 -11.87
C THR A 94 -0.59 -8.72 -12.90
N GLN A 95 -1.02 -7.67 -13.59
CA GLN A 95 -2.00 -7.76 -14.68
C GLN A 95 -1.52 -8.65 -15.83
N ARG A 96 -0.24 -8.52 -16.22
CA ARG A 96 0.36 -9.36 -17.28
C ARG A 96 0.37 -10.84 -16.93
N MET A 97 0.42 -11.21 -15.65
CA MET A 97 0.33 -12.60 -15.20
C MET A 97 -1.11 -13.15 -15.17
N GLY A 98 -2.11 -12.32 -15.50
CA GLY A 98 -3.52 -12.72 -15.57
C GLY A 98 -4.34 -12.45 -14.30
N THR A 99 -3.77 -11.75 -13.30
CA THR A 99 -4.52 -11.37 -12.11
C THR A 99 -5.57 -10.30 -12.45
N THR A 100 -6.82 -10.52 -12.02
CA THR A 100 -7.87 -9.50 -12.09
C THR A 100 -7.64 -8.49 -10.98
N ILE A 101 -7.61 -7.19 -11.30
CA ILE A 101 -7.47 -6.13 -10.31
C ILE A 101 -8.71 -5.25 -10.41
N ILE A 102 -9.39 -5.06 -9.30
CA ILE A 102 -10.56 -4.19 -9.18
C ILE A 102 -10.24 -3.12 -8.16
N ASP A 103 -10.42 -1.86 -8.58
CA ASP A 103 -10.27 -0.70 -7.73
C ASP A 103 -11.58 -0.50 -6.96
N ASP A 104 -11.68 -1.22 -5.85
CA ASP A 104 -12.79 -1.17 -4.90
C ASP A 104 -12.27 -1.50 -3.49
N GLU A 105 -12.96 -1.01 -2.48
CA GLU A 105 -12.59 -1.15 -1.08
C GLU A 105 -13.36 -2.29 -0.44
N ALA A 106 -12.65 -3.29 0.07
CA ALA A 106 -13.27 -4.33 0.89
C ALA A 106 -13.68 -3.74 2.24
N VAL A 107 -14.95 -3.88 2.58
CA VAL A 107 -15.55 -3.33 3.82
C VAL A 107 -15.86 -4.41 4.84
N ASP A 108 -16.08 -5.65 4.40
CA ASP A 108 -16.33 -6.79 5.30
C ASP A 108 -15.87 -8.11 4.68
N VAL A 109 -15.54 -9.08 5.52
CA VAL A 109 -15.21 -10.45 5.11
C VAL A 109 -15.83 -11.46 6.06
N ASP A 110 -16.67 -12.35 5.53
CA ASP A 110 -17.21 -13.47 6.29
C ASP A 110 -16.25 -14.67 6.27
N PHE A 111 -15.47 -14.83 7.35
CA PHE A 111 -14.56 -15.96 7.54
C PHE A 111 -15.20 -17.21 8.16
N ARG A 112 -16.50 -17.18 8.48
CA ARG A 112 -17.18 -18.29 9.18
C ARG A 112 -17.58 -19.41 8.22
N HIS A 113 -17.79 -19.09 6.95
CA HIS A 113 -18.28 -20.03 5.95
C HIS A 113 -17.43 -19.99 4.67
N LYS A 114 -17.38 -21.12 3.95
CA LYS A 114 -16.69 -21.24 2.66
C LYS A 114 -17.69 -21.44 1.50
N PRO A 115 -17.43 -20.88 0.29
CA PRO A 115 -16.35 -19.92 -0.01
C PRO A 115 -16.51 -18.63 0.80
N PHE A 116 -15.39 -18.01 1.13
CA PHE A 116 -15.39 -16.76 1.89
C PHE A 116 -16.02 -15.66 1.07
N LYS A 117 -16.87 -14.85 1.70
CA LYS A 117 -17.52 -13.70 1.08
C LYS A 117 -16.76 -12.44 1.45
N VAL A 118 -16.39 -11.66 0.44
CA VAL A 118 -15.75 -10.37 0.60
C VAL A 118 -16.70 -9.31 0.05
N LEU A 119 -17.25 -8.50 0.94
CA LEU A 119 -18.11 -7.39 0.57
C LEU A 119 -17.24 -6.18 0.29
N THR A 120 -17.52 -5.50 -0.81
CA THR A 120 -16.94 -4.20 -1.14
C THR A 120 -18.00 -3.10 -1.09
N ALA A 121 -17.60 -1.85 -1.31
CA ALA A 121 -18.54 -0.75 -1.41
C ALA A 121 -19.54 -0.93 -2.58
N SER A 122 -19.15 -1.69 -3.62
CA SER A 122 -19.93 -1.80 -4.86
C SER A 122 -20.47 -3.20 -5.15
N GLU A 123 -19.89 -4.27 -4.59
CA GLU A 123 -20.14 -5.65 -5.02
C GLU A 123 -19.86 -6.67 -3.90
N GLU A 124 -20.32 -7.90 -4.07
CA GLU A 124 -19.88 -9.05 -3.26
C GLU A 124 -19.06 -10.02 -4.12
N TYR A 125 -17.90 -10.44 -3.59
CA TYR A 125 -17.01 -11.42 -4.21
C TYR A 125 -16.93 -12.69 -3.36
N GLU A 126 -16.73 -13.84 -4.01
CA GLU A 126 -16.48 -15.13 -3.35
C GLU A 126 -15.06 -15.62 -3.66
N GLY A 127 -14.35 -16.07 -2.63
CA GLY A 127 -13.01 -16.68 -2.72
C GLY A 127 -12.90 -17.98 -1.94
N ARG A 128 -12.23 -19.00 -2.48
CA ARG A 128 -11.91 -20.22 -1.70
C ARG A 128 -10.84 -19.96 -0.65
N ALA A 129 -9.96 -19.01 -0.93
CA ALA A 129 -8.98 -18.45 -0.01
C ALA A 129 -8.99 -16.91 -0.07
N VAL A 130 -8.61 -16.28 1.05
CA VAL A 130 -8.44 -14.83 1.15
C VAL A 130 -7.03 -14.53 1.65
N ILE A 131 -6.32 -13.62 0.99
CA ILE A 131 -5.02 -13.10 1.43
C ILE A 131 -5.21 -11.66 1.90
N ILE A 132 -4.92 -11.39 3.17
CA ILE A 132 -4.97 -10.03 3.74
C ILE A 132 -3.61 -9.36 3.52
N ALA A 133 -3.60 -8.36 2.64
CA ALA A 133 -2.43 -7.58 2.25
C ALA A 133 -2.69 -6.06 2.40
N THR A 134 -3.54 -5.68 3.36
CA THR A 134 -4.03 -4.30 3.55
C THR A 134 -2.96 -3.31 4.04
N GLY A 135 -1.82 -3.83 4.51
CA GLY A 135 -0.72 -3.01 5.03
C GLY A 135 -1.07 -2.34 6.36
N ALA A 136 -0.36 -1.25 6.65
CA ALA A 136 -0.54 -0.42 7.83
C ALA A 136 -0.22 1.05 7.49
N ASN A 137 -0.78 1.96 8.28
CA ASN A 137 -0.50 3.39 8.19
C ASN A 137 0.31 3.85 9.41
N PRO A 138 1.27 4.78 9.24
CA PRO A 138 1.94 5.39 10.38
C PRO A 138 0.93 6.19 11.21
N ARG A 139 1.14 6.19 12.54
CA ARG A 139 0.34 7.00 13.46
C ARG A 139 0.91 8.41 13.48
N LYS A 140 0.15 9.35 12.93
CA LYS A 140 0.48 10.78 12.96
C LYS A 140 0.29 11.36 14.35
N ILE A 141 1.14 12.31 14.73
CA ILE A 141 1.11 12.95 16.05
C ILE A 141 0.23 14.21 16.08
N GLY A 142 -0.15 14.74 14.93
CA GLY A 142 -0.98 15.94 14.79
C GLY A 142 -0.21 17.24 15.00
N ALA A 143 1.12 17.23 14.85
CA ALA A 143 1.93 18.43 15.07
C ALA A 143 1.73 19.45 13.94
N ALA A 144 1.80 20.74 14.28
CA ALA A 144 1.78 21.80 13.28
C ALA A 144 2.92 21.60 12.27
N GLY A 145 2.58 21.55 10.98
CA GLY A 145 3.54 21.31 9.90
C GLY A 145 3.85 19.84 9.60
N GLU A 146 3.35 18.86 10.37
CA GLU A 146 3.63 17.42 10.14
C GLU A 146 3.28 16.99 8.71
N GLN A 147 2.14 17.44 8.18
CA GLN A 147 1.74 17.15 6.80
C GLN A 147 2.53 17.97 5.78
N THR A 148 2.80 19.25 6.07
CA THR A 148 3.52 20.16 5.17
C THR A 148 4.96 19.72 4.92
N PHE A 149 5.62 19.18 5.95
CA PHE A 149 7.01 18.75 5.92
C PHE A 149 7.18 17.23 5.71
N ALA A 150 6.09 16.48 5.47
CA ALA A 150 6.16 15.05 5.14
C ALA A 150 7.03 14.84 3.88
N GLY A 151 8.05 13.97 3.99
CA GLY A 151 9.04 13.74 2.93
C GLY A 151 10.03 14.90 2.72
N LYS A 152 9.98 15.95 3.56
CA LYS A 152 10.86 17.14 3.52
C LYS A 152 11.50 17.43 4.88
N GLY A 153 11.72 16.38 5.67
CA GLY A 153 12.25 16.47 7.05
C GLY A 153 11.38 15.73 8.07
N VAL A 154 10.09 15.55 7.80
CA VAL A 154 9.22 14.65 8.58
C VAL A 154 9.16 13.29 7.88
N SER A 155 9.59 12.26 8.60
CA SER A 155 9.58 10.86 8.17
C SER A 155 8.88 9.97 9.19
N TYR A 156 8.39 8.83 8.72
CA TYR A 156 7.76 7.79 9.55
C TYR A 156 8.50 6.45 9.47
N CYS A 157 9.70 6.42 8.89
CA CYS A 157 10.55 5.23 8.75
C CYS A 157 12.02 5.64 8.81
N ALA A 158 12.70 5.38 9.94
CA ALA A 158 14.07 5.83 10.08
C ALA A 158 15.04 4.97 9.27
N THR A 159 14.75 3.69 9.09
CA THR A 159 15.50 2.80 8.19
C THR A 159 15.46 3.26 6.73
N CYS A 160 14.35 3.87 6.31
CA CYS A 160 14.16 4.35 4.95
C CYS A 160 14.95 5.65 4.72
N ASP A 161 14.78 6.63 5.61
CA ASP A 161 15.22 8.01 5.32
C ASP A 161 16.45 8.45 6.12
N GLY A 162 16.83 7.72 7.18
CA GLY A 162 17.96 8.04 8.05
C GLY A 162 19.28 8.35 7.31
N PRO A 163 19.65 7.61 6.24
CA PRO A 163 20.85 7.90 5.45
C PRO A 163 20.90 9.30 4.82
N PHE A 164 19.76 9.94 4.55
CA PHE A 164 19.70 11.28 3.95
C PHE A 164 20.04 12.40 4.94
N PHE A 165 19.93 12.13 6.25
CA PHE A 165 20.15 13.11 7.33
C PHE A 165 21.52 12.98 8.01
N ARG A 166 22.54 12.55 7.26
CA ARG A 166 23.90 12.40 7.79
C ARG A 166 24.42 13.71 8.37
N ASN A 167 25.06 13.58 9.54
CA ASN A 167 25.64 14.68 10.30
C ASN A 167 24.64 15.78 10.72
N GLN A 168 23.34 15.48 10.74
CA GLN A 168 22.31 16.39 11.26
C GLN A 168 21.84 15.96 12.65
N GLU A 169 21.20 16.88 13.36
CA GLU A 169 20.43 16.54 14.56
C GLU A 169 19.03 16.08 14.15
N ILE A 170 18.57 14.97 14.75
CA ILE A 170 17.30 14.33 14.38
C ILE A 170 16.43 14.18 15.62
N VAL A 171 15.12 14.45 15.48
CA VAL A 171 14.14 14.22 16.55
C VAL A 171 13.39 12.91 16.27
N VAL A 172 13.24 12.08 17.29
CA VAL A 172 12.40 10.88 17.29
C VAL A 172 11.31 11.04 18.34
N VAL A 173 10.05 10.83 17.94
CA VAL A 173 8.90 10.97 18.84
C VAL A 173 8.36 9.59 19.21
N GLY A 174 8.39 9.24 20.49
CA GLY A 174 7.88 7.97 20.99
C GLY A 174 8.64 7.44 22.20
N GLY A 175 8.17 6.31 22.76
CA GLY A 175 8.84 5.68 23.91
C GLY A 175 8.55 4.18 24.09
N GLY A 176 8.05 3.53 23.04
CA GLY A 176 8.00 2.06 22.97
C GLY A 176 9.23 1.50 22.24
N ASP A 177 9.26 0.19 22.05
CA ASP A 177 10.39 -0.50 21.39
C ASP A 177 10.72 0.11 20.02
N SER A 178 9.72 0.38 19.18
CA SER A 178 9.92 0.99 17.86
C SER A 178 10.65 2.33 17.93
N ALA A 179 10.32 3.18 18.90
CA ALA A 179 10.97 4.49 19.03
C ALA A 179 12.43 4.34 19.44
N ILE A 180 12.73 3.39 20.34
CA ILE A 180 14.09 3.13 20.81
C ILE A 180 14.94 2.45 19.72
N GLU A 181 14.37 1.53 18.97
CA GLU A 181 15.03 0.89 17.83
C GLU A 181 15.40 1.92 16.75
N GLU A 182 14.44 2.73 16.33
CA GLU A 182 14.64 3.76 15.30
C GLU A 182 15.62 4.85 15.78
N ALA A 183 15.51 5.30 17.04
CA ALA A 183 16.46 6.26 17.61
C ALA A 183 17.88 5.69 17.64
N THR A 184 18.04 4.44 18.07
CA THR A 184 19.34 3.76 18.10
C THR A 184 19.90 3.62 16.69
N PHE A 185 19.08 3.22 15.71
CA PHE A 185 19.49 3.13 14.31
C PHE A 185 19.99 4.47 13.75
N LEU A 186 19.26 5.56 14.03
CA LEU A 186 19.60 6.90 13.57
C LEU A 186 20.93 7.43 14.11
N THR A 187 21.41 6.94 15.26
CA THR A 187 22.73 7.34 15.81
C THR A 187 23.91 7.01 14.90
N LYS A 188 23.72 6.09 13.93
CA LYS A 188 24.69 5.76 12.87
C LYS A 188 24.90 6.90 11.87
N PHE A 189 23.92 7.79 11.72
CA PHE A 189 23.92 8.88 10.74
C PHE A 189 23.92 10.26 11.39
N ALA A 190 23.15 10.44 12.47
CA ALA A 190 22.97 11.71 13.16
C ALA A 190 24.19 12.11 14.01
N THR A 191 24.36 13.43 14.21
CA THR A 191 25.24 13.99 15.25
C THR A 191 24.62 13.78 16.63
N THR A 192 23.34 14.11 16.76
CA THR A 192 22.53 13.95 17.97
C THR A 192 21.14 13.41 17.60
N VAL A 193 20.61 12.47 18.39
CA VAL A 193 19.22 12.02 18.32
C VAL A 193 18.47 12.51 19.55
N HIS A 194 17.48 13.36 19.35
CA HIS A 194 16.60 13.89 20.39
C HIS A 194 15.37 12.99 20.51
N LEU A 195 15.31 12.14 21.54
CA LEU A 195 14.14 11.31 21.79
C LEU A 195 13.14 12.07 22.65
N VAL A 196 11.99 12.43 22.07
CA VAL A 196 10.90 13.13 22.76
C VAL A 196 9.85 12.12 23.18
N HIS A 197 9.58 12.04 24.49
CA HIS A 197 8.58 11.14 25.05
C HIS A 197 7.66 11.85 26.04
N ARG A 198 6.34 11.72 25.82
CA ARG A 198 5.27 12.36 26.61
C ARG A 198 5.13 11.93 28.08
N ARG A 199 6.02 11.08 28.58
CA ARG A 199 6.01 10.55 29.97
C ARG A 199 7.42 10.66 30.54
N ASP A 200 7.55 10.38 31.82
CA ASP A 200 8.80 10.25 32.56
C ASP A 200 9.42 8.84 32.47
N GLU A 201 8.67 7.85 31.98
CA GLU A 201 9.14 6.47 31.79
C GLU A 201 8.88 5.92 30.38
N LEU A 202 9.79 5.07 29.88
CA LEU A 202 9.63 4.35 28.62
C LEU A 202 8.79 3.07 28.79
N ARG A 203 8.03 2.73 27.75
CA ARG A 203 7.35 1.43 27.60
C ARG A 203 8.24 0.36 26.97
N ALA A 204 9.37 0.74 26.38
CA ALA A 204 10.28 -0.19 25.72
C ALA A 204 10.81 -1.28 26.68
N SER A 205 11.25 -2.41 26.15
CA SER A 205 11.89 -3.48 26.91
C SER A 205 13.13 -2.96 27.64
N LYS A 206 13.39 -3.46 28.86
CA LYS A 206 14.48 -2.97 29.73
C LYS A 206 15.84 -2.95 29.03
N ILE A 207 16.15 -4.00 28.26
CA ILE A 207 17.40 -4.11 27.51
C ILE A 207 17.56 -3.00 26.46
N MET A 208 16.46 -2.58 25.83
CA MET A 208 16.47 -1.49 24.86
C MET A 208 16.61 -0.14 25.54
N GLN A 209 15.92 0.05 26.68
CA GLN A 209 16.09 1.25 27.51
C GLN A 209 17.56 1.42 27.94
N GLU A 210 18.17 0.37 28.49
CA GLU A 210 19.58 0.39 28.92
C GLU A 210 20.53 0.73 27.76
N ARG A 211 20.34 0.13 26.59
CA ARG A 211 21.16 0.44 25.40
C ARG A 211 21.02 1.90 24.97
N ALA A 212 19.80 2.43 25.00
CA ALA A 212 19.54 3.81 24.58
C ALA A 212 20.06 4.83 25.60
N LEU A 213 19.89 4.56 26.90
CA LEU A 213 20.42 5.39 27.99
C LEU A 213 21.94 5.44 28.00
N ASN A 214 22.61 4.35 27.59
CA ASN A 214 24.06 4.28 27.50
C ASN A 214 24.63 4.85 26.18
N ASN A 215 23.78 5.29 25.25
CA ASN A 215 24.22 5.87 23.98
C ASN A 215 24.38 7.39 24.10
N ASN A 216 25.62 7.86 24.05
CA ASN A 216 25.95 9.29 24.22
C ASN A 216 25.40 10.22 23.11
N LYS A 217 24.95 9.68 21.98
CA LYS A 217 24.28 10.46 20.93
C LYS A 217 22.79 10.62 21.16
N ILE A 218 22.17 9.87 22.07
CA ILE A 218 20.74 9.96 22.36
C ILE A 218 20.52 10.92 23.54
N LYS A 219 19.78 12.00 23.30
CA LYS A 219 19.32 12.94 24.33
C LYS A 219 17.83 12.74 24.57
N PHE A 220 17.45 12.41 25.80
CA PHE A 220 16.07 12.21 26.19
C PHE A 220 15.41 13.52 26.59
N HIS A 221 14.21 13.77 26.06
CA HIS A 221 13.33 14.87 26.42
C HIS A 221 12.03 14.27 26.93
N TRP A 222 11.89 14.27 28.26
CA TRP A 222 10.74 13.70 28.96
C TRP A 222 9.63 14.74 29.14
N ASN A 223 8.40 14.24 29.31
CA ASN A 223 7.16 15.02 29.51
C ASN A 223 6.78 15.88 28.31
#